data_AF-A0A9W8XYZ2-F1
#
_entry.id   AF-A0A9W8XYZ2-F1
#
_cell.length_a   1.000
_cell.length_b   1.000
_cell.length_c   1.000
_cell.angle_alpha   90.00
_cell.angle_beta   90.00
_cell.angle_gamma   90.00
#
_symmetry.space_group_name_H-M   'P 1'
#
loop_
_entity.id
_entity.type
_entity.pdbx_description
1 polymer ?
#
loop_
_entity_poly.entity_id
_entity_poly.type
_entity_poly.pdbx_seq_one_letter_code
_entity_poly.pdbx_strand_id
1 'polypeptide(L)'
;MPLWVFICVLSGLGCILFIVITVVSNRMTQYVLTIFAFGTIYGCSPLVKTWVSDVIPQPAAKRAIAIALINGIGNASSIYSTWLWPDKDAPRYIPGFATTTTWLGVLCVGAFIFHLLFKKYPIERADHTETMAAELRAHREATTQKSQA
;
A
#
# COMPACT_ATOMS: atom_id res chain seq x y z
N MET A 1 -18.63 -3.85 -1.12
CA MET A 1 -17.91 -4.01 0.17
C MET A 1 -16.79 -3.00 0.21
N PRO A 2 -16.54 -2.32 1.34
CA PRO A 2 -15.55 -1.26 1.34
C PRO A 2 -14.14 -1.85 1.39
N LEU A 3 -13.29 -1.40 0.48
CA LEU A 3 -11.93 -1.91 0.25
C LEU A 3 -11.06 -1.90 1.51
N TRP A 4 -11.29 -0.96 2.43
CA TRP A 4 -10.58 -0.87 3.71
C TRP A 4 -10.79 -2.10 4.61
N VAL A 5 -11.96 -2.75 4.57
CA VAL A 5 -12.22 -3.96 5.36
C VAL A 5 -11.36 -5.13 4.86
N PHE A 6 -11.20 -5.27 3.54
CA PHE A 6 -10.31 -6.30 2.99
C PHE A 6 -8.85 -6.09 3.40
N ILE A 7 -8.39 -4.83 3.40
CA ILE A 7 -7.02 -4.49 3.84
C ILE A 7 -6.83 -4.82 5.33
N CYS A 8 -7.78 -4.48 6.19
CA CYS A 8 -7.72 -4.79 7.62
C CYS A 8 -7.76 -6.31 7.89
N VAL A 9 -8.58 -7.06 7.15
CA VAL A 9 -8.68 -8.52 7.31
C VAL A 9 -7.40 -9.22 6.85
N LEU A 10 -6.86 -8.86 5.69
CA LEU A 10 -5.60 -9.44 5.18
C LEU A 10 -4.41 -9.08 6.07
N SER A 11 -4.31 -7.83 6.53
CA SER A 11 -3.23 -7.40 7.41
C SER A 11 -3.33 -8.04 8.80
N GLY A 12 -4.54 -8.19 9.35
CA GLY A 12 -4.77 -8.90 10.60
C GLY A 12 -4.39 -10.38 10.50
N LEU A 13 -4.79 -11.06 9.42
CA LEU A 13 -4.40 -12.44 9.16
C LEU A 13 -2.87 -12.56 9.02
N GLY A 14 -2.24 -11.66 8.28
CA GLY A 14 -0.78 -11.59 8.14
C GLY A 14 -0.07 -11.44 9.49
N CYS A 15 -0.49 -10.50 10.33
CA CYS A 15 0.06 -10.31 11.68
C CYS A 15 -0.02 -11.59 12.51
N ILE A 16 -1.17 -12.28 12.51
CA ILE A 16 -1.34 -13.54 13.25
C ILE A 16 -0.37 -14.59 12.73
N LEU A 17 -0.27 -14.77 11.41
CA LEU A 17 0.64 -15.73 10.80
C LEU A 17 2.11 -15.45 11.17
N PHE A 18 2.54 -14.18 11.15
CA PHE A 18 3.89 -13.81 11.54
C PHE A 18 4.18 -14.03 13.03
N ILE A 19 3.21 -13.76 13.91
CA ILE A 19 3.34 -14.08 15.33
C ILE A 19 3.48 -15.60 15.53
N VAL A 20 2.66 -16.41 14.85
CA VAL A 20 2.72 -17.87 14.95
C VAL A 20 4.08 -18.41 14.46
N ILE A 21 4.65 -17.84 13.40
CA ILE A 21 6.00 -18.19 12.89
C ILE A 21 7.09 -17.99 13.96
N THR A 22 6.99 -16.94 14.79
CA THR A 22 8.01 -16.69 15.85
C THR A 22 7.95 -17.71 17.00
N VAL A 23 6.78 -18.27 17.27
CA VAL A 23 6.53 -19.21 18.37
C VAL A 23 6.84 -20.65 17.96
N VAL A 24 6.55 -21.01 16.71
CA VAL A 24 6.77 -22.37 16.18
C VAL A 24 8.25 -22.70 16.12
N SER A 25 8.65 -23.83 16.72
CA SER A 25 10.02 -24.35 16.68
C SER A 25 10.24 -25.43 15.61
N ASN A 26 9.17 -25.91 14.97
CA ASN A 26 9.26 -26.91 13.89
C ASN A 26 9.55 -26.23 12.56
N ARG A 27 10.69 -26.58 11.96
CA ARG A 27 11.21 -25.98 10.72
C ARG A 27 10.26 -26.12 9.53
N MET A 28 9.64 -27.28 9.34
CA MET A 28 8.73 -27.52 8.21
C MET A 28 7.47 -26.64 8.33
N THR A 29 6.90 -26.56 9.54
CA THR A 29 5.75 -25.70 9.83
C THR A 29 6.10 -24.23 9.65
N GLN A 30 7.29 -23.80 10.06
CA GLN A 30 7.76 -22.42 9.89
C GLN A 30 7.83 -22.01 8.41
N TYR A 31 8.36 -22.89 7.54
CA TYR A 31 8.41 -22.62 6.09
C TYR A 31 7.02 -22.51 5.46
N VAL A 32 6.13 -23.45 5.77
CA VAL A 32 4.76 -23.45 5.23
C VAL A 32 4.02 -22.18 5.66
N LEU A 33 4.08 -21.82 6.95
CA LEU A 33 3.46 -20.62 7.46
C LEU A 33 4.06 -19.35 6.84
N THR A 34 5.37 -19.32 6.58
CA THR A 34 6.02 -18.18 5.92
C THR A 34 5.47 -17.97 4.51
N ILE A 35 5.26 -19.05 3.74
CA ILE A 35 4.65 -18.95 2.40
C ILE A 35 3.25 -18.33 2.47
N PHE A 36 2.41 -18.78 3.41
CA PHE A 36 1.08 -18.21 3.59
C PHE A 36 1.13 -16.75 4.06
N ALA A 37 2.05 -16.41 4.98
CA ALA A 37 2.22 -15.06 5.48
C ALA A 37 2.63 -14.08 4.35
N PHE A 38 3.62 -14.44 3.53
CA PHE A 38 4.00 -13.64 2.37
C PHE A 38 2.87 -13.56 1.33
N GLY A 39 2.08 -14.63 1.15
CA GLY A 39 0.88 -14.60 0.31
C GLY A 39 -0.09 -13.48 0.70
N THR A 40 -0.31 -13.25 2.00
CA THR A 40 -1.15 -12.14 2.47
C THR A 40 -0.55 -10.76 2.17
N ILE A 41 0.78 -10.60 2.27
CA ILE A 41 1.48 -9.34 1.96
C ILE A 41 1.34 -8.99 0.47
N TYR A 42 1.61 -9.96 -0.40
CA TYR A 42 1.52 -9.76 -1.85
C TYR A 42 0.08 -9.53 -2.30
N GLY A 43 -0.91 -10.16 -1.65
CA GLY A 43 -2.32 -9.88 -1.87
C GLY A 43 -2.75 -8.47 -1.45
N CYS A 44 -2.13 -7.91 -0.39
CA CYS A 44 -2.44 -6.56 0.07
C CYS A 44 -1.89 -5.45 -0.84
N SER A 45 -0.78 -5.71 -1.53
CA SER A 45 -0.09 -4.75 -2.41
C SER A 45 -0.99 -4.12 -3.49
N PRO A 46 -1.73 -4.89 -4.31
CA PRO A 46 -2.65 -4.31 -5.29
C PRO A 46 -3.85 -3.61 -4.63
N LEU A 47 -4.37 -4.11 -3.51
CA LEU A 47 -5.50 -3.50 -2.80
C LEU A 47 -5.19 -2.08 -2.35
N VAL A 48 -3.98 -1.85 -1.81
CA VAL A 48 -3.53 -0.51 -1.40
C VAL A 48 -3.40 0.41 -2.61
N LYS A 49 -2.88 -0.09 -3.75
CA LYS A 49 -2.76 0.71 -4.99
C LYS A 49 -4.13 1.10 -5.56
N THR A 50 -5.09 0.18 -5.54
CA THR A 50 -6.48 0.47 -5.92
C THR A 50 -7.08 1.53 -4.99
N TRP A 51 -6.86 1.38 -3.67
CA TRP A 51 -7.37 2.34 -2.69
C TRP A 51 -6.81 3.75 -2.88
N VAL A 52 -5.53 3.88 -3.23
CA VAL A 52 -4.92 5.19 -3.54
C VAL A 52 -5.58 5.84 -4.76
N SER A 53 -6.02 5.04 -5.72
CA SER A 53 -6.75 5.53 -6.90
C SER A 53 -8.16 6.01 -6.54
N ASP A 54 -8.79 5.40 -5.53
CA ASP A 54 -10.09 5.84 -4.99
C ASP A 54 -9.96 7.11 -4.13
N VAL A 55 -8.86 7.26 -3.40
CA VAL A 55 -8.56 8.43 -2.54
C VAL A 55 -8.13 9.65 -3.35
N ILE A 56 -7.45 9.46 -4.48
CA ILE A 56 -7.04 10.54 -5.39
C ILE A 56 -7.79 10.36 -6.72
N PRO A 57 -9.09 10.71 -6.77
CA PRO A 57 -9.86 10.58 -7.99
C PRO A 57 -9.35 11.52 -9.10
N GLN A 58 -8.87 12.73 -8.73
CA GLN A 58 -8.39 13.76 -9.65
C GLN A 58 -7.27 14.63 -9.04
N PRO A 59 -6.44 15.33 -9.85
CA PRO A 59 -6.17 15.10 -11.27
C PRO A 59 -5.33 13.85 -11.52
N ALA A 60 -5.40 13.28 -12.73
CA ALA A 60 -4.70 12.05 -13.09
C ALA A 60 -3.17 12.15 -12.87
N ALA A 61 -2.59 13.33 -13.09
CA ALA A 61 -1.19 13.62 -12.80
C ALA A 61 -0.85 13.42 -11.31
N LYS A 62 -1.69 13.91 -10.39
CA LYS A 62 -1.48 13.76 -8.94
C LYS A 62 -1.57 12.29 -8.52
N ARG A 63 -2.53 11.55 -9.07
CA ARG A 63 -2.64 10.10 -8.84
C ARG A 63 -1.42 9.35 -9.38
N ALA A 64 -0.96 9.68 -10.59
CA ALA A 64 0.22 9.05 -11.19
C ALA A 64 1.47 9.27 -10.32
N ILE A 65 1.69 10.49 -9.82
CA ILE A 65 2.80 10.81 -8.91
C ILE A 65 2.69 9.99 -7.61
N ALA A 66 1.50 9.89 -7.02
CA ALA A 66 1.29 9.09 -5.80
C ALA A 66 1.61 7.60 -6.03
N ILE A 67 1.17 7.02 -7.15
CA ILE A 67 1.48 5.62 -7.50
C ILE A 67 2.97 5.44 -7.80
N ALA A 68 3.61 6.40 -8.46
CA ALA A 68 5.04 6.38 -8.73
C ALA A 68 5.86 6.41 -7.42
N LEU A 69 5.47 7.24 -6.45
CA LEU A 69 6.10 7.27 -5.12
C LEU A 69 5.94 5.93 -4.39
N ILE A 70 4.76 5.31 -4.42
CA ILE A 70 4.53 3.99 -3.82
C ILE A 70 5.45 2.95 -4.46
N ASN A 71 5.62 2.99 -5.79
CA ASN A 71 6.52 2.08 -6.48
C ASN A 71 8.00 2.37 -6.13
N GLY A 72 8.38 3.64 -6.03
CA GLY A 72 9.74 4.05 -5.64
C GLY A 72 10.11 3.54 -4.25
N ILE A 73 9.23 3.74 -3.26
CA ILE A 73 9.41 3.21 -1.90
C ILE A 73 9.42 1.68 -1.91
N GLY A 74 8.57 1.06 -2.73
CA GLY A 74 8.55 -0.39 -2.93
C GLY A 74 9.89 -0.95 -3.40
N ASN A 75 10.56 -0.29 -4.35
CA ASN A 75 11.89 -0.73 -4.79
C ASN A 75 12.99 -0.41 -3.77
N ALA A 76 12.90 0.72 -3.06
CA ALA A 76 13.82 1.04 -1.96
C ALA A 76 13.72 0.03 -0.81
N SER A 77 12.54 -0.60 -0.63
CA SER A 77 12.32 -1.61 0.41
C SER A 77 13.24 -2.83 0.28
N SER A 78 13.60 -3.17 -0.96
CA SER A 78 14.50 -4.30 -1.26
C SER A 78 15.92 -4.10 -0.73
N ILE A 79 16.34 -2.85 -0.51
CA ILE A 79 17.67 -2.56 0.03
C ILE A 79 17.66 -2.78 1.54
N TYR A 80 16.70 -2.18 2.27
CA TYR A 80 16.66 -2.31 3.73
C TYR A 80 16.36 -3.75 4.16
N SER A 81 15.60 -4.51 3.37
CA SER A 81 15.19 -5.87 3.75
C SER A 81 16.39 -6.77 3.96
N THR A 82 17.48 -6.59 3.20
CA THR A 82 18.72 -7.37 3.39
C THR A 82 19.36 -7.17 4.76
N TRP A 83 19.24 -5.98 5.36
CA TRP A 83 19.79 -5.69 6.69
C TRP A 83 18.94 -6.26 7.82
N LEU A 84 17.72 -6.68 7.51
CA LEU A 84 16.77 -7.20 8.46
C LEU A 84 16.99 -8.69 8.79
N TRP A 85 17.74 -9.40 7.94
CA TRP A 85 18.00 -10.83 8.06
C TRP A 85 19.50 -11.14 8.17
N PRO A 86 20.21 -10.65 9.20
CA PRO A 86 21.64 -10.94 9.33
C PRO A 86 21.87 -12.39 9.78
N ASP A 87 22.95 -13.01 9.31
CA ASP A 87 23.27 -14.42 9.57
C ASP A 87 23.41 -14.75 11.06
N LYS A 88 23.76 -13.76 11.89
CA LYS A 88 23.87 -13.88 13.35
C LYS A 88 22.55 -14.27 14.04
N ASP A 89 21.41 -13.97 13.41
CA ASP A 89 20.08 -14.22 13.96
C ASP A 89 19.47 -15.53 13.40
N ALA A 90 20.23 -16.28 12.60
CA ALA A 90 19.86 -17.63 12.18
C ALA A 90 19.77 -18.57 13.39
N PRO A 91 18.85 -19.54 13.41
CA PRO A 91 17.88 -19.92 12.36
C PRO A 91 16.50 -19.26 12.52
N ARG A 92 16.30 -18.43 13.54
CA ARG A 92 14.97 -18.02 14.00
C ARG A 92 14.56 -16.63 13.52
N TYR A 93 15.55 -15.79 13.17
CA TYR A 93 15.39 -14.47 12.54
C TYR A 93 14.25 -13.63 13.14
N ILE A 94 14.15 -13.65 14.48
CA ILE A 94 13.13 -12.95 15.24
C ILE A 94 13.05 -11.45 14.90
N PRO A 95 14.16 -10.69 14.76
CA PRO A 95 14.07 -9.26 14.39
C PRO A 95 13.47 -9.03 13.00
N GLY A 96 13.69 -9.96 12.06
CA GLY A 96 13.07 -9.97 10.73
C GLY A 96 11.56 -10.05 10.81
N PHE A 97 11.06 -11.13 11.41
CA PHE A 97 9.63 -11.36 11.56
C PHE A 97 8.93 -10.31 12.44
N ALA A 98 9.60 -9.83 13.48
CA ALA A 98 9.07 -8.77 14.33
C ALA A 98 8.87 -7.47 13.54
N THR A 99 9.85 -7.07 12.72
CA THR A 99 9.77 -5.83 11.94
C THR A 99 8.72 -5.92 10.83
N THR A 100 8.58 -7.06 10.17
CA THR A 100 7.49 -7.29 9.21
C THR A 100 6.12 -7.20 9.88
N THR A 101 5.99 -7.74 11.11
CA THR A 101 4.75 -7.66 11.89
C THR A 101 4.42 -6.22 12.28
N THR A 102 5.39 -5.42 12.74
CA THR A 102 5.15 -4.01 13.03
C THR A 102 4.73 -3.24 11.79
N TRP A 103 5.32 -3.50 10.62
CA TRP A 103 4.93 -2.83 9.39
C TRP A 103 3.49 -3.15 8.97
N LEU A 104 3.05 -4.41 9.14
CA LEU A 104 1.66 -4.80 8.94
C LEU A 104 0.71 -4.20 9.98
N GLY A 105 1.15 -4.09 11.24
CA GLY A 105 0.40 -3.40 12.30
C GLY A 105 0.20 -1.92 11.98
N VAL A 106 1.25 -1.22 11.54
CA VAL A 106 1.19 0.17 11.09
C VAL A 106 0.23 0.33 9.92
N LEU A 107 0.25 -0.60 8.95
CA LEU A 107 -0.69 -0.61 7.83
C LEU A 107 -2.15 -0.74 8.31
N CYS A 108 -2.42 -1.67 9.24
CA CYS A 108 -3.76 -1.92 9.77
C CYS A 108 -4.30 -0.69 10.53
N VAL A 109 -3.49 -0.14 11.45
CA VAL A 109 -3.84 1.08 12.19
C VAL A 109 -4.00 2.27 11.25
N GLY A 110 -3.11 2.41 10.26
CA GLY A 110 -3.18 3.44 9.23
C GLY A 110 -4.50 3.37 8.45
N ALA A 111 -4.87 2.19 7.95
CA ALA A 111 -6.14 1.99 7.23
C ALA A 111 -7.35 2.38 8.08
N PHE A 112 -7.33 2.06 9.38
CA PHE A 112 -8.40 2.46 10.31
C PHE A 112 -8.44 3.98 10.53
N ILE A 113 -7.30 4.63 10.74
CA ILE A 113 -7.22 6.09 10.90
C ILE A 113 -7.69 6.80 9.64
N PHE A 114 -7.26 6.37 8.46
CA PHE A 114 -7.72 6.94 7.20
C PHE A 114 -9.22 6.74 6.98
N HIS A 115 -9.79 5.61 7.42
CA HIS A 115 -11.24 5.42 7.42
C HIS A 115 -11.95 6.47 8.30
N LEU A 116 -11.46 6.70 9.52
CA LEU A 116 -12.01 7.74 10.40
C LEU A 116 -11.85 9.13 9.79
N LEU A 117 -10.72 9.41 9.14
CA LEU A 117 -10.45 10.68 8.48
C LEU A 117 -11.41 10.92 7.33
N PHE A 118 -11.66 9.94 6.47
CA PHE A 118 -12.60 10.04 5.35
C PHE A 118 -14.07 10.08 5.79
N LYS A 119 -14.39 9.53 6.96
CA LYS A 119 -15.71 9.71 7.59
C LYS A 119 -15.90 11.15 8.08
N LYS A 120 -14.83 11.81 8.55
CA LYS A 120 -14.86 13.18 9.07
C LYS A 120 -14.73 14.23 7.95
N TYR A 121 -13.97 13.94 6.91
CA TYR A 121 -13.76 14.78 5.73
C TYR A 121 -14.10 13.97 4.48
N PRO A 122 -15.38 13.93 4.05
CA PRO A 122 -15.75 13.23 2.84
C PRO A 122 -14.98 13.83 1.68
N ILE A 123 -14.40 12.96 0.85
CA ILE A 123 -13.74 13.39 -0.37
C ILE A 123 -14.82 13.93 -1.30
N GLU A 124 -14.87 15.25 -1.45
CA GLU A 124 -15.67 15.93 -2.46
C GLU A 124 -15.20 15.41 -3.84
N ARG A 125 -16.00 14.53 -4.44
CA ARG A 125 -15.76 14.09 -5.82
C ARG A 125 -16.21 15.23 -6.72
N ALA A 126 -15.28 16.10 -7.11
CA ALA A 126 -15.54 17.07 -8.16
C ALA A 126 -16.09 16.34 -9.40
N ASP A 127 -17.17 16.86 -9.98
CA ASP A 127 -17.90 16.21 -11.07
C ASP A 127 -16.97 15.92 -12.25
N HIS A 128 -16.91 14.66 -12.69
CA HIS A 128 -15.94 14.16 -13.66
C HIS A 128 -16.01 14.95 -14.99
N THR A 129 -17.20 15.42 -15.35
CA THR A 129 -17.45 16.16 -16.59
C THR A 129 -16.88 17.57 -16.54
N GLU A 130 -16.96 18.26 -15.40
CA GLU A 130 -16.46 19.64 -15.26
C GLU A 130 -14.93 19.69 -15.24
N THR A 131 -14.28 18.77 -14.55
CA THR A 131 -12.81 18.73 -14.49
C THR A 131 -12.18 18.33 -15.84
N MET A 132 -12.77 17.36 -16.54
CA MET A 132 -12.30 16.98 -17.87
C MET A 132 -12.55 18.10 -18.90
N ALA A 133 -13.68 18.80 -18.79
CA ALA A 133 -13.96 19.97 -19.62
C ALA A 133 -12.96 21.11 -19.35
N ALA A 134 -12.56 21.33 -18.09
CA ALA A 134 -11.54 22.31 -17.73
C ALA A 134 -10.16 21.95 -18.27
N GLU A 135 -9.72 20.68 -18.16
CA GLU A 135 -8.45 20.21 -18.74
C GLU A 135 -8.44 20.27 -20.28
N LEU A 136 -9.54 19.89 -20.95
CA LEU A 136 -9.69 20.00 -22.40
C LEU A 136 -9.64 21.46 -22.89
N ARG A 137 -10.22 22.40 -22.13
CA ARG A 137 -10.15 23.84 -22.42
C ARG A 137 -8.71 24.34 -22.28
N ALA A 138 -8.03 24.02 -21.18
CA ALA A 138 -6.63 24.39 -20.97
C ALA A 138 -5.69 23.81 -22.04
N HIS A 139 -5.90 22.56 -22.46
CA HIS A 139 -5.14 21.95 -23.55
C HIS A 139 -5.40 22.61 -24.91
N ARG A 140 -6.65 22.98 -25.22
CA ARG A 140 -6.98 23.71 -26.44
C ARG A 140 -6.32 25.09 -26.46
N GLU A 141 -6.41 25.84 -25.37
CA GLU A 141 -5.78 27.16 -25.23
C GLU A 141 -4.25 27.08 -25.41
N ALA A 142 -3.59 26.09 -24.79
CA ALA A 142 -2.15 25.86 -24.95
C ALA A 142 -1.76 25.47 -26.39
N THR A 143 -2.65 24.79 -27.12
CA THR A 143 -2.42 24.40 -28.52
C THR A 143 -2.61 25.59 -29.47
N THR A 144 -3.64 26.41 -29.25
CA THR A 144 -3.87 27.64 -30.01
C THR A 144 -2.73 28.63 -29.82
N GLN A 145 -2.24 28.79 -28.59
CA GLN A 145 -1.14 29.70 -28.28
C GLN A 145 0.19 29.26 -28.94
N LYS A 146 0.44 27.95 -29.05
CA LYS A 146 1.58 27.41 -29.81
C LYS A 146 1.45 27.55 -31.33
N SER A 147 0.23 27.59 -31.86
CA SER A 147 0.00 27.79 -33.30
C SER A 147 0.10 29.26 -33.72
N GLN A 148 0.03 30.19 -32.77
CA GLN A 148 0.10 31.63 -33.01
C GLN A 148 1.51 32.22 -32.76
N ALA A 149 2.42 31.43 -32.20
CA ALA A 149 3.83 31.76 -31.99
C ALA A 149 4.69 31.10 -33.08
#